data_AF-I0L676-F1
#
_entry.id   AF-I0L676-F1
#
_cell.length_a   1.000
_cell.length_b   1.000
_cell.length_c   1.000
_cell.angle_alpha   90.00
_cell.angle_beta   90.00
_cell.angle_gamma   90.00
#
_symmetry.space_group_name_H-M   'P 1'
#
loop_
_entity.id
_entity.type
_entity.pdbx_description
1 polymer ?
#
loop_
_entity_poly.entity_id
_entity_poly.type
_entity_poly.pdbx_seq_one_letter_code
_entity_poly.pdbx_strand_id
1 'polypeptide(L)'
;MTTPTGQSGSERAVAELSALLEQLSGALPRDDTQPEPQATAGAAAQPQQAADEVPEPAFRNLDDFMRLYLAEVVERRVLSGPKSGIYWCDRWWAHPEAISRFYAMWREWERARIDDTMSTWWLHHLDPHLMTMTTEYGPFAKCEPGRHTEPRTLPAVAAPREVLDQLPEG
;
A
#
# COMPACT_ATOMS: atom_id res chain seq x y z
N MET A 1 32.65 35.07 -3.31
CA MET A 1 32.62 33.61 -3.20
C MET A 1 31.21 33.24 -2.75
N THR A 2 30.34 32.86 -3.68
CA THR A 2 28.96 32.43 -3.39
C THR A 2 28.86 30.96 -3.76
N THR A 3 28.74 30.11 -2.75
CA THR A 3 28.52 28.68 -2.89
C THR A 3 27.07 28.45 -3.35
N PRO A 4 26.79 27.64 -4.38
CA PRO A 4 25.42 27.27 -4.70
C PRO A 4 24.95 26.20 -3.70
N THR A 5 23.89 26.51 -2.97
CA THR A 5 23.14 25.55 -2.14
C THR A 5 22.51 24.52 -3.08
N GLY A 6 22.98 23.27 -3.02
CA GLY A 6 22.31 22.16 -3.69
C GLY A 6 20.94 21.92 -3.04
N GLN A 7 19.87 22.01 -3.84
CA GLN A 7 18.53 21.65 -3.39
C GLN A 7 18.53 20.21 -2.86
N SER A 8 17.89 20.00 -1.73
CA SER A 8 17.74 18.68 -1.11
C SER A 8 16.90 17.76 -2.00
N GLY A 9 17.11 16.44 -1.92
CA GLY A 9 16.37 15.47 -2.75
C GLY A 9 14.85 15.57 -2.60
N SER A 10 14.37 15.98 -1.43
CA SER A 10 12.94 16.22 -1.16
C SER A 10 12.38 17.43 -1.92
N GLU A 11 13.14 18.54 -2.03
CA GLU A 11 12.71 19.73 -2.77
C GLU A 11 12.59 19.45 -4.27
N ARG A 12 13.48 18.61 -4.81
CA ARG A 12 13.41 18.16 -6.20
C ARG A 12 12.18 17.27 -6.45
N ALA A 13 11.90 16.34 -5.54
CA ALA A 13 10.75 15.45 -5.65
C ALA A 13 9.42 16.21 -5.58
N VAL A 14 9.32 17.23 -4.71
CA VAL A 14 8.13 18.10 -4.61
C VAL A 14 7.93 18.93 -5.88
N ALA A 15 9.01 19.45 -6.47
CA ALA A 15 8.94 20.22 -7.72
C ALA A 15 8.48 19.35 -8.90
N GLU A 16 8.99 18.12 -9.00
CA GLU A 16 8.61 17.18 -10.06
C GLU A 16 7.14 16.73 -9.91
N LEU A 17 6.68 16.48 -8.67
CA LEU A 17 5.27 16.16 -8.40
C LEU A 17 4.34 17.35 -8.71
N SER A 18 4.74 18.58 -8.37
CA SER A 18 3.93 19.77 -8.65
C SER A 18 3.76 20.00 -10.15
N ALA A 19 4.83 19.87 -10.93
CA ALA A 19 4.78 19.99 -12.39
C ALA A 19 3.88 18.91 -13.04
N LEU A 20 3.91 17.68 -12.52
CA LEU A 20 3.07 16.60 -12.99
C LEU A 20 1.58 16.85 -12.68
N LEU A 21 1.26 17.39 -11.50
CA LEU A 21 -0.11 17.75 -11.12
C LEU A 21 -0.65 18.93 -11.96
N GLU A 22 0.18 19.90 -12.32
CA GLU A 22 -0.21 20.98 -13.24
C GLU A 22 -0.47 20.47 -14.65
N GLN A 23 0.34 19.53 -15.13
CA GLN A 23 0.16 18.89 -16.44
C GLN A 23 -1.14 18.06 -16.51
N LEU A 24 -1.53 17.42 -15.40
CA LEU A 24 -2.77 16.63 -15.31
C LEU A 24 -4.01 17.48 -15.05
N SER A 25 -3.87 18.65 -14.40
CA SER A 25 -4.97 19.60 -14.16
C SER A 25 -5.23 20.57 -15.32
N GLY A 26 -4.38 20.54 -16.36
CA GLY A 26 -4.57 21.23 -17.63
C GLY A 26 -5.76 20.67 -18.42
N ALA A 27 -6.97 21.09 -18.05
CA ALA A 27 -8.16 20.96 -18.87
C ALA A 27 -7.86 21.50 -20.29
N LEU A 28 -8.07 20.61 -21.28
CA LEU A 28 -7.94 20.85 -22.72
C LEU A 28 -8.45 22.24 -23.14
N PRO A 29 -7.78 22.96 -24.06
CA PRO A 29 -8.47 23.98 -24.83
C PRO A 29 -9.63 23.29 -25.58
N ARG A 30 -10.87 23.67 -25.28
CA ARG A 30 -11.96 23.45 -26.22
C ARG A 30 -11.67 24.33 -27.43
N ASP A 31 -11.22 23.70 -28.51
CA ASP A 31 -11.22 24.34 -29.81
C ASP A 31 -12.65 24.32 -30.34
N ASP A 32 -13.43 25.33 -29.95
CA ASP A 32 -14.80 25.54 -30.39
C ASP A 32 -14.79 26.16 -31.80
N THR A 33 -14.40 25.40 -32.84
CA THR A 33 -14.65 25.80 -34.26
C THR A 33 -14.76 24.61 -35.23
N GLN A 34 -16.01 24.10 -35.37
CA GLN A 34 -16.70 23.55 -36.59
C GLN A 34 -16.20 22.26 -37.31
N PRO A 35 -17.02 21.60 -38.15
CA PRO A 35 -18.43 21.16 -38.02
C PRO A 35 -18.61 19.65 -38.38
N GLU A 36 -19.76 19.03 -38.04
CA GLU A 36 -20.12 17.67 -38.51
C GLU A 36 -20.25 17.58 -40.05
N PRO A 37 -19.86 16.42 -40.65
CA PRO A 37 -20.87 15.66 -41.38
C PRO A 37 -20.73 14.12 -41.34
N GLN A 38 -21.89 13.51 -41.09
CA GLN A 38 -22.48 12.35 -41.78
C GLN A 38 -21.99 10.92 -41.50
N ALA A 39 -22.97 10.14 -41.07
CA ALA A 39 -23.00 8.70 -40.96
C ALA A 39 -22.60 7.99 -42.26
N THR A 40 -21.71 7.01 -42.13
CA THR A 40 -21.63 5.86 -43.03
C THR A 40 -21.77 4.59 -42.21
N ALA A 41 -22.67 3.73 -42.69
CA ALA A 41 -23.03 2.47 -42.09
C ALA A 41 -21.97 1.38 -42.33
N GLY A 42 -21.87 0.47 -41.36
CA GLY A 42 -21.60 -0.94 -41.64
C GLY A 42 -20.13 -1.37 -41.65
N ALA A 43 -19.55 -1.56 -40.46
CA ALA A 43 -18.58 -2.62 -40.25
C ALA A 43 -18.98 -3.35 -38.97
N ALA A 44 -19.29 -4.63 -39.10
CA ALA A 44 -19.69 -5.50 -37.99
C ALA A 44 -18.58 -5.51 -36.94
N ALA A 45 -18.82 -4.80 -35.83
CA ALA A 45 -18.05 -4.96 -34.62
C ALA A 45 -18.34 -6.36 -34.08
N GLN A 46 -17.41 -7.27 -34.30
CA GLN A 46 -17.37 -8.51 -33.52
C GLN A 46 -17.31 -8.10 -32.04
N PRO A 47 -18.12 -8.69 -31.15
CA PRO A 47 -17.98 -8.44 -29.74
C PRO A 47 -16.61 -8.98 -29.33
N GLN A 48 -15.66 -8.07 -29.14
CA GLN A 48 -14.43 -8.37 -28.43
C GLN A 48 -14.88 -8.75 -27.02
N GLN A 49 -14.94 -10.06 -26.77
CA GLN A 49 -15.02 -10.57 -25.41
C GLN A 49 -13.78 -10.01 -24.71
N ALA A 50 -13.99 -8.98 -23.88
CA ALA A 50 -13.04 -8.61 -22.86
C ALA A 50 -12.94 -9.84 -21.95
N ALA A 51 -11.96 -10.70 -22.24
CA ALA A 51 -11.49 -11.62 -21.24
C ALA A 51 -11.05 -10.75 -20.06
N ASP A 52 -11.59 -11.01 -18.87
CA ASP A 52 -11.08 -10.49 -17.61
C ASP A 52 -9.63 -10.98 -17.46
N GLU A 53 -8.70 -10.31 -18.13
CA GLU A 53 -7.28 -10.56 -18.00
C GLU A 53 -6.89 -9.98 -16.64
N VAL A 54 -6.85 -10.85 -15.62
CA VAL A 54 -6.37 -10.50 -14.28
C VAL A 54 -4.95 -9.96 -14.46
N PRO A 55 -4.69 -8.68 -14.14
CA PRO A 55 -3.37 -8.12 -14.36
C PRO A 55 -2.33 -8.89 -13.57
N GLU A 56 -1.19 -9.16 -14.19
CA GLU A 56 -0.07 -9.81 -13.51
C GLU A 56 0.33 -9.00 -12.26
N PRO A 57 0.63 -9.66 -11.13
CA PRO A 57 1.10 -8.99 -9.92
C PRO A 57 2.34 -8.13 -10.20
N ALA A 58 2.37 -6.91 -9.69
CA ALA A 58 3.53 -6.03 -9.88
C ALA A 58 4.73 -6.48 -9.05
N PHE A 59 4.49 -7.18 -7.93
CA PHE A 59 5.52 -7.87 -7.17
C PHE A 59 5.32 -9.38 -7.22
N ARG A 60 6.41 -10.15 -7.29
CA ARG A 60 6.33 -11.62 -7.37
C ARG A 60 5.78 -12.24 -6.09
N ASN A 61 6.09 -11.65 -4.93
CA ASN A 61 5.73 -12.16 -3.63
C ASN A 61 5.74 -11.03 -2.58
N LEU A 62 5.34 -11.37 -1.35
CA LEU A 62 5.28 -10.41 -0.26
C LEU A 62 6.65 -9.87 0.16
N ASP A 63 7.73 -10.67 0.10
CA ASP A 63 9.09 -10.19 0.42
C ASP A 63 9.51 -9.07 -0.54
N ASP A 64 9.26 -9.25 -1.83
CA ASP A 64 9.55 -8.24 -2.85
C ASP A 64 8.74 -6.96 -2.61
N PHE A 65 7.43 -7.06 -2.34
CA PHE A 65 6.62 -5.89 -1.98
C PHE A 65 7.17 -5.17 -0.73
N MET A 66 7.53 -5.93 0.31
CA MET A 66 8.05 -5.36 1.56
C MET A 66 9.39 -4.65 1.36
N ARG A 67 10.32 -5.27 0.62
CA ARG A 67 11.70 -4.76 0.45
C ARG A 67 11.83 -3.72 -0.64
N LEU A 68 11.07 -3.83 -1.73
CA LEU A 68 11.24 -2.99 -2.92
C LEU A 68 10.23 -1.83 -2.98
N TYR A 69 9.13 -1.90 -2.21
CA TYR A 69 8.17 -0.82 -2.12
C TYR A 69 8.04 -0.30 -0.70
N LEU A 70 7.53 -1.11 0.23
CA LEU A 70 7.12 -0.61 1.53
C LEU A 70 8.28 0.01 2.32
N ALA A 71 9.43 -0.69 2.39
CA ALA A 71 10.61 -0.20 3.08
C ALA A 71 11.21 1.07 2.46
N GLU A 72 11.01 1.28 1.16
CA GLU A 72 11.52 2.44 0.42
C GLU A 72 10.57 3.64 0.52
N VAL A 73 9.25 3.42 0.58
CA VAL A 73 8.25 4.51 0.59
C VAL A 73 7.83 4.94 2.00
N VAL A 74 7.98 4.09 3.02
CA VAL A 74 7.54 4.39 4.39
C VAL A 74 8.68 5.00 5.20
N GLU A 75 8.66 6.32 5.32
CA GLU A 75 9.72 7.11 5.99
C GLU A 75 9.48 7.31 7.49
N ARG A 76 8.76 6.40 8.16
CA ARG A 76 8.46 6.53 9.59
C ARG A 76 9.75 6.40 10.40
N ARG A 77 9.96 7.32 11.34
CA ARG A 77 11.11 7.25 12.26
C ARG A 77 11.03 5.98 13.11
N VAL A 78 11.97 5.05 12.91
CA VAL A 78 12.10 3.86 13.75
C VAL A 78 12.69 4.23 15.11
N LEU A 79 12.21 3.58 16.17
CA LEU A 79 12.69 3.76 17.53
C LEU A 79 14.21 3.56 17.60
N SER A 80 14.91 4.59 18.05
CA SER A 80 16.35 4.54 18.36
C SER A 80 16.56 5.27 19.69
N GLY A 81 16.54 4.52 20.79
CA GLY A 81 16.64 5.05 22.16
C GLY A 81 15.29 5.45 22.79
N PRO A 82 15.30 6.06 23.99
CA PRO A 82 14.16 6.06 24.92
C PRO A 82 12.98 7.00 24.60
N LYS A 83 13.02 7.82 23.55
CA LYS A 83 12.05 8.95 23.44
C LYS A 83 11.45 9.25 22.07
N SER A 84 11.68 8.47 21.01
CA SER A 84 10.95 8.74 19.76
C SER A 84 11.07 7.62 18.73
N GLY A 85 9.95 7.34 18.07
CA GLY A 85 9.87 6.47 16.90
C GLY A 85 8.89 5.33 17.08
N ILE A 86 8.64 4.64 15.98
CA ILE A 86 7.78 3.47 15.92
C ILE A 86 8.58 2.21 16.30
N TYR A 87 7.90 1.22 16.89
CA TYR A 87 8.51 -0.10 17.08
C TYR A 87 8.58 -0.83 15.75
N TRP A 88 9.74 -1.33 15.39
CA TRP A 88 9.96 -2.00 14.12
C TRP A 88 10.82 -3.25 14.31
N CYS A 89 10.45 -4.33 13.61
CA CYS A 89 11.23 -5.55 13.54
C CYS A 89 11.67 -5.78 12.08
N ASP A 90 12.97 -5.86 11.85
CA ASP A 90 13.54 -6.19 10.53
C ASP A 90 13.17 -7.61 10.10
N ARG A 91 13.03 -8.53 11.05
CA ARG A 91 12.51 -9.89 10.86
C ARG A 91 10.99 -9.92 10.96
N TRP A 92 10.31 -9.05 10.24
CA TRP A 92 8.85 -8.99 10.25
C TRP A 92 8.18 -10.33 9.93
N TRP A 93 8.81 -11.17 9.10
CA TRP A 93 8.35 -12.52 8.77
C TRP A 93 8.38 -13.51 9.95
N ALA A 94 9.01 -13.17 11.07
CA ALA A 94 8.97 -13.96 12.30
C ALA A 94 7.75 -13.61 13.18
N HIS A 95 6.88 -12.69 12.73
CA HIS A 95 5.65 -12.32 13.41
C HIS A 95 4.43 -12.75 12.58
N PRO A 96 3.69 -13.81 12.97
CA PRO A 96 2.54 -14.31 12.19
C PRO A 96 1.45 -13.25 11.95
N GLU A 97 1.21 -12.38 12.93
CA GLU A 97 0.29 -11.25 12.77
C GLU A 97 0.78 -10.26 11.72
N ALA A 98 2.09 -9.97 11.68
CA ALA A 98 2.66 -9.06 10.70
C ALA A 98 2.58 -9.64 9.29
N ILE A 99 2.89 -10.93 9.10
CA ILE A 99 2.74 -11.60 7.79
C ILE A 99 1.30 -11.45 7.29
N SER A 100 0.31 -11.74 8.13
CA SER A 100 -1.10 -11.70 7.75
C SER A 100 -1.54 -10.29 7.35
N ARG A 101 -1.15 -9.28 8.13
CA ARG A 101 -1.47 -7.86 7.85
C ARG A 101 -0.76 -7.34 6.60
N PHE A 102 0.55 -7.61 6.46
CA PHE A 102 1.30 -7.18 5.28
C PHE A 102 0.81 -7.87 4.01
N TYR A 103 0.44 -9.15 4.08
CA TYR A 103 -0.17 -9.85 2.96
C TYR A 103 -1.48 -9.19 2.54
N ALA A 104 -2.41 -8.96 3.47
CA ALA A 104 -3.68 -8.28 3.18
C ALA A 104 -3.46 -6.90 2.55
N MET A 105 -2.56 -6.11 3.13
CA MET A 105 -2.20 -4.78 2.64
C MET A 105 -1.60 -4.81 1.23
N TRP A 106 -0.72 -5.77 0.93
CA TRP A 106 -0.17 -5.96 -0.42
C TRP A 106 -1.27 -6.33 -1.42
N ARG A 107 -2.20 -7.22 -1.04
CA ARG A 107 -3.32 -7.59 -1.92
C ARG A 107 -4.22 -6.39 -2.26
N GLU A 108 -4.50 -5.53 -1.31
CA GLU A 108 -5.25 -4.29 -1.57
C GLU A 108 -4.43 -3.25 -2.33
N TRP A 109 -3.10 -3.24 -2.16
CA TRP A 109 -2.21 -2.38 -2.95
C TRP A 109 -2.26 -2.76 -4.44
N GLU A 110 -2.19 -4.06 -4.76
CA GLU A 110 -2.27 -4.57 -6.13
C GLU A 110 -3.59 -4.16 -6.81
N ARG A 111 -4.71 -4.19 -6.07
CA ARG A 111 -6.00 -3.71 -6.58
C ARG A 111 -5.98 -2.20 -6.79
N ALA A 112 -5.55 -1.46 -5.79
CA ALA A 112 -5.64 -0.01 -5.82
C ALA A 112 -4.71 0.66 -6.85
N ARG A 113 -3.63 -0.01 -7.29
CA ARG A 113 -2.83 0.46 -8.45
C ARG A 113 -3.52 0.26 -9.81
N ILE A 114 -4.46 -0.68 -9.92
CA ILE A 114 -5.24 -0.94 -11.14
C ILE A 114 -6.44 0.02 -11.18
N ASP A 115 -7.10 0.16 -10.04
CA ASP A 115 -8.35 0.93 -9.90
C ASP A 115 -8.13 2.44 -9.68
N ASP A 116 -6.87 2.90 -9.66
CA ASP A 116 -6.48 4.29 -9.35
C ASP A 116 -7.02 4.79 -7.99
N THR A 117 -7.03 3.91 -6.98
CA THR A 117 -7.54 4.19 -5.63
C THR A 117 -6.43 4.25 -4.58
N MET A 118 -5.23 4.67 -4.99
CA MET A 118 -4.04 4.65 -4.11
C MET A 118 -4.21 5.45 -2.82
N SER A 119 -4.85 6.62 -2.87
CA SER A 119 -5.13 7.43 -1.68
C SER A 119 -5.96 6.66 -0.65
N THR A 120 -7.00 5.94 -1.10
CA THR A 120 -7.84 5.08 -0.26
C THR A 120 -7.02 3.96 0.36
N TRP A 121 -6.10 3.35 -0.41
CA TRP A 121 -5.23 2.31 0.14
C TRP A 121 -4.32 2.81 1.27
N TRP A 122 -3.73 3.99 1.12
CA TRP A 122 -2.93 4.60 2.19
C TRP A 122 -3.75 4.80 3.46
N LEU A 123 -4.93 5.39 3.33
CA LEU A 123 -5.79 5.77 4.46
C LEU A 123 -6.43 4.57 5.16
N HIS A 124 -6.86 3.56 4.41
CA HIS A 124 -7.67 2.46 4.93
C HIS A 124 -6.92 1.14 5.12
N HIS A 125 -5.76 0.98 4.48
CA HIS A 125 -4.96 -0.24 4.59
C HIS A 125 -3.61 0.03 5.22
N LEU A 126 -2.76 0.86 4.62
CA LEU A 126 -1.40 1.04 5.12
C LEU A 126 -1.35 1.68 6.50
N ASP A 127 -1.89 2.89 6.67
CA ASP A 127 -1.77 3.62 7.93
C ASP A 127 -2.39 2.86 9.12
N PRO A 128 -3.61 2.28 9.04
CA PRO A 128 -4.20 1.55 10.16
C PRO A 128 -3.42 0.27 10.52
N HIS A 129 -2.97 -0.50 9.52
CA HIS A 129 -2.19 -1.71 9.79
C HIS A 129 -0.83 -1.37 10.39
N LEU A 130 -0.12 -0.40 9.80
CA LEU A 130 1.19 0.03 10.27
C LEU A 130 1.11 0.56 11.70
N MET A 131 0.16 1.47 11.98
CA MET A 131 -0.08 1.98 13.33
C MET A 131 -0.30 0.85 14.33
N THR A 132 -1.17 -0.12 14.00
CA THR A 132 -1.43 -1.26 14.91
C THR A 132 -0.15 -2.05 15.18
N MET A 133 0.67 -2.29 14.16
CA MET A 133 1.87 -3.12 14.28
C MET A 133 2.97 -2.46 15.11
N THR A 134 3.09 -1.13 15.02
CA THR A 134 4.28 -0.42 15.43
C THR A 134 4.10 0.44 16.69
N THR A 135 3.00 0.25 17.43
CA THR A 135 2.73 0.88 18.73
C THR A 135 3.29 0.04 19.89
N GLU A 136 3.23 0.57 21.11
CA GLU A 136 3.65 -0.13 22.33
C GLU A 136 2.82 -1.39 22.67
N TYR A 137 1.63 -1.52 22.08
CA TYR A 137 0.78 -2.71 22.20
C TYR A 137 0.83 -3.61 20.96
N GLY A 138 1.59 -3.21 19.94
CA GLY A 138 1.67 -3.91 18.67
C GLY A 138 2.61 -5.13 18.70
N PRO A 139 2.53 -6.01 17.68
CA PRO A 139 3.41 -7.16 17.52
C PRO A 139 4.92 -6.83 17.56
N PHE A 140 5.32 -5.61 17.20
CA PHE A 140 6.73 -5.21 17.22
C PHE A 140 7.19 -4.56 18.53
N ALA A 141 6.30 -4.35 19.51
CA ALA A 141 6.58 -3.58 20.73
C ALA A 141 7.79 -4.05 21.55
N LYS A 142 8.18 -5.32 21.42
CA LYS A 142 9.34 -5.92 22.13
C LYS A 142 10.58 -6.04 21.27
N CYS A 143 10.53 -5.59 20.03
CA CYS A 143 11.66 -5.59 19.10
C CYS A 143 12.34 -4.22 19.12
N GLU A 144 13.63 -4.24 18.90
CA GLU A 144 14.47 -3.04 18.73
C GLU A 144 15.25 -3.20 17.42
N PRO A 145 15.84 -2.12 16.87
CA PRO A 145 16.70 -2.23 15.70
C PRO A 145 17.80 -3.30 15.88
N GLY A 146 17.80 -4.31 15.02
CA GLY A 146 18.75 -5.43 15.07
C GLY A 146 18.47 -6.48 16.17
N ARG A 147 17.39 -6.34 16.95
CA ARG A 147 17.04 -7.24 18.05
C ARG A 147 15.57 -7.69 17.95
N HIS A 148 15.39 -8.91 17.44
CA HIS A 148 14.11 -9.63 17.39
C HIS A 148 13.74 -10.25 18.74
N THR A 149 12.46 -10.18 19.10
CA THR A 149 11.88 -10.91 20.23
C THR A 149 10.76 -11.79 19.72
N GLU A 150 10.85 -13.10 20.00
CA GLU A 150 9.86 -14.08 19.55
C GLU A 150 8.45 -13.75 20.09
N PRO A 151 7.42 -13.73 19.21
CA PRO A 151 6.06 -13.45 19.64
C PRO A 151 5.53 -14.55 20.55
N ARG A 152 4.76 -14.16 21.57
CA ARG A 152 3.98 -15.10 22.40
C ARG A 152 2.59 -15.24 21.80
N THR A 153 2.13 -16.48 21.60
CA THR A 153 0.75 -16.75 21.20
C THR A 153 -0.22 -16.26 22.25
N LEU A 154 -1.38 -15.77 21.82
CA LEU A 154 -2.45 -15.43 22.76
C LEU A 154 -2.89 -16.70 23.51
N PRO A 155 -3.07 -16.62 24.84
CA PRO A 155 -3.59 -17.73 25.60
C PRO A 155 -5.04 -18.00 25.15
N ALA A 156 -5.29 -19.22 24.69
CA ALA A 156 -6.60 -19.68 24.32
C ALA A 156 -6.80 -21.09 24.87
N VAL A 157 -8.00 -21.37 25.36
CA VAL A 157 -8.45 -22.71 25.73
C VAL A 157 -9.53 -23.14 24.73
N ALA A 158 -9.64 -24.44 24.48
CA ALA A 158 -10.68 -24.96 23.60
C ALA A 158 -12.06 -24.56 24.12
N ALA A 159 -12.92 -24.06 23.22
CA ALA A 159 -14.29 -23.77 23.57
C ALA A 159 -15.04 -25.09 23.90
N PRO A 160 -15.95 -25.08 24.89
CA PRO A 160 -16.82 -26.23 25.15
C PRO A 160 -17.65 -26.58 23.90
N ARG A 161 -17.92 -27.88 23.70
CA ARG A 161 -18.63 -28.37 22.52
C ARG A 161 -20.03 -27.77 22.41
N GLU A 162 -20.68 -27.54 23.54
CA GLU A 162 -22.03 -26.95 23.63
C GLU A 162 -22.08 -25.51 23.09
N VAL A 163 -20.95 -24.78 23.16
CA VAL A 163 -20.82 -23.45 22.58
C VAL A 163 -20.61 -23.55 21.06
N LEU A 164 -19.79 -24.50 20.61
CA LEU A 164 -19.51 -24.71 19.19
C LEU A 164 -20.74 -25.19 18.42
N ASP A 165 -21.55 -26.06 19.01
CA ASP A 165 -22.78 -26.61 18.41
C ASP A 165 -23.87 -25.52 18.18
N GLN A 166 -23.73 -24.33 18.77
CA GLN A 166 -24.64 -23.19 18.57
C GLN A 166 -24.21 -22.24 17.45
N LEU A 167 -22.98 -22.37 16.94
CA LEU A 167 -22.49 -21.54 15.84
C LEU A 167 -23.09 -22.06 14.52
N PRO A 168 -23.50 -21.17 13.60
CA PRO A 168 -23.93 -21.62 12.28
C PRO A 168 -22.76 -22.35 11.62
N GLU A 169 -23.03 -23.54 11.06
CA GLU A 169 -22.04 -24.22 10.22
C GLU A 169 -21.73 -23.30 9.02
N GLY A 170 -20.43 -23.07 8.80
CA GLY A 170 -19.91 -22.31 7.66
C GLY A 170 -19.81 -23.17 6.41
#